data_AF-A0A1I0G6X9-F1
#
_entry.id   AF-A0A1I0G6X9-F1
#
_cell.length_a   1.000
_cell.length_b   1.000
_cell.length_c   1.000
_cell.angle_alpha   90.00
_cell.angle_beta   90.00
_cell.angle_gamma   90.00
#
_symmetry.space_group_name_H-M   'P 1'
#
loop_
_entity.id
_entity.type
_entity.pdbx_description
1 polymer ?
#
loop_
_entity_poly.entity_id
_entity_poly.type
_entity_poly.pdbx_seq_one_letter_code
_entity_poly.pdbx_strand_id
1 'polypeptide(L)'
;MNKGIFQVNSGLPETDGLTGLVAESSPDDMLLEFLSVKPHNNGPMNNRPEDLVTLFNALFRDCLKTELVRGGDEPEYLPAGVAGPCAQVIFAHGYFASALHEISHWCIAGEQRRKLRDYGYWYCPDGRTPEQQRAFEQVEVKPQALEWLFAVASKSPFHISVDNLDGGGAIDEAGFRRRVYEQACYYLDHGLPPRAEQFLSALMDHYGTGPEDFLRWREQYHCLTGNHMAGTAQHFTTVSEAYDAIS
;
A
#
# COMPACT_ATOMS: atom_id res chain seq x y z
N MET A 1 -16.81 -0.99 -24.41
CA MET A 1 -17.74 -0.17 -23.61
C MET A 1 -17.89 -0.87 -22.26
N ASN A 2 -16.94 -0.64 -21.37
CA ASN A 2 -16.86 -1.32 -20.07
C ASN A 2 -17.58 -0.45 -19.04
N LYS A 3 -18.64 -0.97 -18.41
CA LYS A 3 -19.36 -0.30 -17.34
C LYS A 3 -18.60 -0.54 -16.03
N GLY A 4 -18.18 0.54 -15.38
CA GLY A 4 -17.49 0.51 -14.10
C GLY A 4 -18.29 -0.19 -13.00
N ILE A 5 -17.59 -0.88 -12.11
CA ILE A 5 -18.12 -1.82 -11.12
C ILE A 5 -18.71 -1.13 -9.87
N PHE A 6 -18.58 0.18 -9.71
CA PHE A 6 -19.03 0.88 -8.50
C PHE A 6 -20.01 2.01 -8.82
N GLN A 7 -21.30 1.75 -8.64
CA GLN A 7 -22.31 2.81 -8.54
C GLN A 7 -23.52 2.33 -7.73
N VAL A 8 -23.66 2.79 -6.47
CA VAL A 8 -24.99 2.95 -5.83
C VAL A 8 -24.98 3.93 -4.65
N ASN A 9 -25.84 4.94 -4.82
CA ASN A 9 -26.70 5.72 -3.92
C ASN A 9 -26.50 5.76 -2.39
N SER A 10 -26.47 7.00 -1.92
CA SER A 10 -26.57 7.54 -0.57
C SER A 10 -27.95 7.38 0.08
N GLY A 11 -27.97 6.98 1.35
CA GLY A 11 -29.13 7.10 2.24
C GLY A 11 -28.71 7.09 3.72
N LEU A 12 -28.77 8.24 4.39
CA LEU A 12 -28.62 8.39 5.84
C LEU A 12 -29.94 8.07 6.56
N PRO A 13 -29.89 7.72 7.85
CA PRO A 13 -30.49 8.63 8.83
C PRO A 13 -29.71 8.80 10.16
N GLU A 14 -30.02 9.92 10.82
CA GLU A 14 -29.59 10.42 12.14
C GLU A 14 -30.15 9.59 13.33
N THR A 15 -29.50 9.63 14.51
CA THR A 15 -29.94 10.40 15.72
C THR A 15 -29.08 10.17 16.99
N ASP A 16 -28.94 11.26 17.76
CA ASP A 16 -28.96 11.45 19.23
C ASP A 16 -27.98 10.77 20.22
N GLY A 17 -26.95 11.54 20.59
CA GLY A 17 -26.70 12.14 21.91
C GLY A 17 -26.94 11.36 23.22
N LEU A 18 -25.86 11.23 24.04
CA LEU A 18 -25.91 11.30 25.51
C LEU A 18 -24.51 11.58 26.10
N THR A 19 -24.48 12.51 27.06
CA THR A 19 -23.33 13.08 27.76
C THR A 19 -22.88 12.24 28.97
N GLY A 20 -21.56 12.20 29.23
CA GLY A 20 -20.98 11.58 30.43
C GLY A 20 -19.52 12.00 30.67
N LEU A 21 -19.16 12.22 31.93
CA LEU A 21 -17.99 12.96 32.44
C LEU A 21 -16.60 12.45 31.98
N VAL A 22 -15.70 13.42 31.75
CA VAL A 22 -14.30 13.25 31.37
C VAL A 22 -13.43 13.12 32.63
N ALA A 23 -12.68 12.02 32.73
CA ALA A 23 -11.49 11.92 33.58
C ALA A 23 -10.27 12.02 32.66
N GLU A 24 -9.39 12.98 32.91
CA GLU A 24 -8.18 13.22 32.11
C GLU A 24 -7.19 12.06 32.28
N SER A 25 -7.01 11.26 31.23
CA SER A 25 -5.89 10.33 31.06
C SER A 25 -5.00 10.78 29.89
N SER A 26 -3.70 10.56 30.06
CA SER A 26 -2.64 11.02 29.15
C SER A 26 -2.80 10.46 27.72
N PRO A 27 -2.48 11.22 26.65
CA PRO A 27 -2.67 10.80 25.26
C PRO A 27 -1.97 9.49 24.85
N ASP A 28 -0.93 9.10 25.57
CA ASP A 28 -0.14 7.90 25.26
C ASP A 28 -0.76 6.59 25.79
N ASP A 29 -1.63 6.64 26.81
CA ASP A 29 -2.27 5.43 27.36
C ASP A 29 -3.48 4.96 26.52
N MET A 30 -4.03 5.82 25.66
CA MET A 30 -5.20 5.49 24.84
C MET A 30 -4.88 4.73 23.55
N LEU A 31 -3.59 4.65 23.19
CA LEU A 31 -3.14 3.96 21.97
C LEU A 31 -2.90 2.46 22.20
N LEU A 32 -2.75 2.04 23.46
CA LEU A 32 -2.53 0.64 23.84
C LEU A 32 -3.83 -0.11 24.18
N GLU A 33 -4.92 0.59 24.51
CA GLU A 33 -6.18 -0.03 24.92
C GLU A 33 -7.12 -0.40 23.74
N PHE A 34 -6.94 0.19 22.56
CA PHE A 34 -7.77 -0.09 21.37
C PHE A 34 -7.33 -1.31 20.54
N LEU A 35 -6.26 -2.02 20.94
CA LEU A 35 -5.90 -3.32 20.37
C LEU A 35 -6.72 -4.50 20.94
N SER A 36 -7.65 -4.27 21.85
CA SER A 36 -8.55 -5.31 22.37
C SER A 36 -9.96 -5.25 21.76
N VAL A 37 -10.05 -5.35 20.43
CA VAL A 37 -11.29 -5.82 19.79
C VAL A 37 -11.40 -7.32 20.03
N LYS A 38 -12.48 -7.76 20.68
CA LYS A 38 -12.78 -9.17 20.96
C LYS A 38 -12.65 -10.01 19.68
N PRO A 39 -11.99 -11.19 19.74
CA PRO A 39 -11.65 -11.97 18.57
C PRO A 39 -12.88 -12.75 18.11
N HIS A 40 -13.57 -12.26 17.08
CA HIS A 40 -14.51 -13.09 16.33
C HIS A 40 -14.04 -13.23 14.88
N ASN A 41 -12.86 -13.84 14.73
CA ASN A 41 -12.53 -14.71 13.61
C ASN A 41 -11.38 -15.65 14.00
N ASN A 42 -11.69 -16.87 14.44
CA ASN A 42 -10.72 -17.90 14.83
C ASN A 42 -10.26 -18.70 13.59
N GLY A 43 -9.57 -18.05 12.67
CA GLY A 43 -8.73 -18.71 11.66
C GLY A 43 -7.31 -18.16 11.80
N PRO A 44 -6.24 -18.98 11.73
CA PRO A 44 -4.89 -18.44 11.76
C PRO A 44 -4.70 -17.50 10.57
N MET A 45 -4.25 -16.26 10.81
CA MET A 45 -3.78 -15.37 9.75
C MET A 45 -2.54 -16.00 9.11
N ASN A 46 -2.75 -16.84 8.11
CA ASN A 46 -1.71 -17.61 7.48
C ASN A 46 -1.25 -16.89 6.21
N ASN A 47 -0.75 -15.65 6.36
CA ASN A 47 -0.22 -14.86 5.25
C ASN A 47 1.20 -15.35 4.95
N ARG A 48 1.27 -16.42 4.16
CA ARG A 48 2.55 -17.06 3.86
C ARG A 48 3.16 -16.41 2.62
N PRO A 49 4.43 -16.00 2.64
CA PRO A 49 5.09 -15.43 1.47
C PRO A 49 5.08 -16.41 0.27
N GLU A 50 4.99 -17.72 0.54
CA GLU A 50 4.86 -18.76 -0.48
C GLU A 50 3.57 -18.64 -1.32
N ASP A 51 2.48 -18.11 -0.74
CA ASP A 51 1.24 -17.87 -1.47
C ASP A 51 1.48 -16.81 -2.54
N LEU A 52 2.15 -15.72 -2.19
CA LEU A 52 2.50 -14.63 -3.10
C LEU A 52 3.43 -15.11 -4.22
N VAL A 53 4.43 -15.93 -3.88
CA VAL A 53 5.32 -16.55 -4.88
C VAL A 53 4.52 -17.40 -5.86
N THR A 54 3.60 -18.22 -5.36
CA THR A 54 2.77 -19.10 -6.18
C THR A 54 1.86 -18.30 -7.11
N LEU A 55 1.14 -17.32 -6.57
CA LEU A 55 0.20 -16.48 -7.33
C LEU A 55 0.94 -15.62 -8.36
N PHE A 56 2.02 -14.95 -7.97
CA PHE A 56 2.82 -14.12 -8.87
C PHE A 56 3.40 -14.94 -10.01
N ASN A 57 4.02 -16.09 -9.71
CA ASN A 57 4.67 -16.91 -10.73
C ASN A 57 3.65 -17.55 -11.68
N ALA A 58 2.47 -17.93 -11.19
CA ALA A 58 1.39 -18.42 -12.04
C ALA A 58 0.92 -17.36 -13.04
N LEU A 59 0.88 -16.08 -12.64
CA LEU A 59 0.46 -14.99 -13.51
C LEU A 59 1.55 -14.56 -14.50
N PHE A 60 2.79 -14.39 -14.04
CA PHE A 60 3.78 -13.57 -14.75
C PHE A 60 5.01 -14.33 -15.26
N ARG A 61 5.26 -15.55 -14.79
CA ARG A 61 6.47 -16.30 -15.18
C ARG A 61 6.48 -16.62 -16.66
N ASP A 62 5.38 -17.14 -17.20
CA ASP A 62 5.36 -17.59 -18.59
C ASP A 62 5.17 -16.44 -19.56
N CYS A 63 4.27 -15.50 -19.25
CA CYS A 63 3.87 -14.42 -20.14
C CYS A 63 4.85 -13.22 -20.12
N LEU A 64 5.44 -12.90 -18.97
CA LEU A 64 6.34 -11.76 -18.78
C LEU A 64 7.77 -12.16 -18.41
N LYS A 65 8.07 -13.46 -18.36
CA LYS A 65 9.40 -13.98 -18.00
C LYS A 65 9.92 -13.36 -16.71
N THR A 66 9.05 -13.20 -15.72
CA THR A 66 9.40 -12.66 -14.41
C THR A 66 8.91 -13.59 -13.31
N GLU A 67 9.78 -13.90 -12.35
CA GLU A 67 9.45 -14.69 -11.17
C GLU A 67 9.70 -13.92 -9.88
N LEU A 68 8.88 -14.18 -8.86
CA LEU A 68 9.09 -13.73 -7.49
C LEU A 68 9.93 -14.77 -6.76
N VAL A 69 10.99 -14.32 -6.10
CA VAL A 69 11.99 -15.17 -5.46
C VAL A 69 12.19 -14.72 -4.01
N ARG A 70 12.19 -15.69 -3.09
CA ARG A 70 12.55 -15.44 -1.69
C ARG A 70 14.06 -15.24 -1.59
N GLY A 71 14.48 -14.03 -1.22
CA GLY A 71 15.86 -13.65 -1.02
C GLY A 71 16.40 -13.93 0.38
N GLY A 72 17.62 -13.44 0.62
CA GLY A 72 18.26 -13.37 1.92
C GLY A 72 17.93 -12.06 2.61
N ASP A 73 18.93 -11.20 2.77
CA ASP A 73 18.84 -10.01 3.64
C ASP A 73 18.34 -8.75 2.89
N GLU A 74 18.66 -8.61 1.61
CA GLU A 74 18.30 -7.42 0.81
C GLU A 74 17.30 -7.75 -0.30
N PRO A 75 16.31 -6.87 -0.55
CA PRO A 75 15.48 -6.96 -1.74
C PRO A 75 16.26 -6.48 -2.96
N GLU A 76 15.92 -7.02 -4.14
CA GLU A 76 16.60 -6.68 -5.38
C GLU A 76 15.72 -7.00 -6.60
N TYR A 77 15.83 -6.20 -7.65
CA TYR A 77 15.35 -6.58 -8.97
C TYR A 77 16.50 -6.92 -9.92
N LEU A 78 16.47 -8.14 -10.45
CA LEU A 78 17.40 -8.63 -11.45
C LEU A 78 16.71 -8.77 -12.81
N PRO A 79 17.19 -8.09 -13.87
CA PRO A 79 16.72 -8.33 -15.23
C PRO A 79 16.99 -9.76 -15.71
N ALA A 80 16.21 -10.21 -16.68
CA ALA A 80 16.46 -11.48 -17.36
C ALA A 80 17.89 -11.52 -17.95
N GLY A 81 18.54 -12.67 -17.85
CA GLY A 81 19.92 -12.88 -18.28
C GLY A 81 20.97 -12.64 -17.19
N VAL A 82 20.62 -12.02 -16.06
CA VAL A 82 21.57 -11.82 -14.95
C VAL A 82 21.72 -13.09 -14.11
N ALA A 83 20.61 -13.59 -13.53
CA ALA A 83 20.60 -14.81 -12.72
C ALA A 83 20.01 -16.03 -13.45
N GLY A 84 19.32 -15.81 -14.58
CA GLY A 84 18.65 -16.86 -15.32
C GLY A 84 17.81 -16.31 -16.49
N PRO A 85 17.01 -17.16 -17.16
CA PRO A 85 16.22 -16.75 -18.32
C PRO A 85 15.02 -15.85 -17.96
N CYS A 86 14.58 -15.88 -16.70
CA CYS A 86 13.56 -14.96 -16.19
C CYS A 86 14.22 -13.82 -15.41
N ALA A 87 13.59 -12.64 -15.44
CA ALA A 87 13.85 -11.60 -14.46
C ALA A 87 13.37 -12.05 -13.07
N GLN A 88 14.00 -11.56 -12.02
CA GLN A 88 13.70 -11.92 -10.64
C GLN A 88 13.34 -10.67 -9.84
N VAL A 89 12.17 -10.72 -9.21
CA VAL A 89 11.78 -9.81 -8.13
C VAL A 89 12.13 -10.52 -6.82
N ILE A 90 13.15 -10.05 -6.12
CA ILE A 90 13.69 -10.71 -4.93
C ILE A 90 13.25 -9.91 -3.71
N PHE A 91 12.57 -10.57 -2.76
CA PHE A 91 12.12 -9.95 -1.51
C PHE A 91 12.89 -10.47 -0.30
N ALA A 92 13.06 -9.62 0.70
CA ALA A 92 13.93 -9.89 1.84
C ALA A 92 13.26 -10.72 2.94
N HIS A 93 14.08 -11.48 3.67
CA HIS A 93 13.79 -12.21 4.92
C HIS A 93 12.64 -13.22 4.87
N GLY A 94 12.00 -13.41 3.72
CA GLY A 94 10.75 -14.17 3.64
C GLY A 94 9.56 -13.46 4.25
N TYR A 95 9.58 -12.15 4.38
CA TYR A 95 8.44 -11.44 4.96
C TYR A 95 7.37 -11.19 3.91
N PHE A 96 6.11 -11.46 4.29
CA PHE A 96 4.95 -11.25 3.43
C PHE A 96 4.82 -9.80 2.96
N ALA A 97 5.01 -8.84 3.89
CA ALA A 97 5.00 -7.42 3.58
C ALA A 97 6.12 -7.03 2.60
N SER A 98 7.34 -7.56 2.79
CA SER A 98 8.45 -7.33 1.85
C SER A 98 8.10 -7.85 0.45
N ALA A 99 7.49 -9.04 0.33
CA ALA A 99 7.03 -9.53 -0.97
C ALA A 99 5.97 -8.62 -1.61
N LEU A 100 4.98 -8.14 -0.85
CA LEU A 100 3.99 -7.20 -1.37
C LEU A 100 4.64 -5.90 -1.85
N HIS A 101 5.59 -5.37 -1.09
CA HIS A 101 6.33 -4.17 -1.42
C HIS A 101 7.08 -4.31 -2.76
N GLU A 102 7.86 -5.38 -2.92
CA GLU A 102 8.63 -5.61 -4.15
C GLU A 102 7.74 -5.84 -5.39
N ILE A 103 6.62 -6.56 -5.22
CA ILE A 103 5.63 -6.73 -6.30
C ILE A 103 5.04 -5.38 -6.70
N SER A 104 4.79 -4.51 -5.73
CA SER A 104 4.23 -3.17 -5.97
C SER A 104 5.20 -2.31 -6.78
N HIS A 105 6.48 -2.28 -6.40
CA HIS A 105 7.54 -1.63 -7.19
C HIS A 105 7.61 -2.18 -8.61
N TRP A 106 7.60 -3.51 -8.75
CA TRP A 106 7.62 -4.15 -10.05
C TRP A 106 6.43 -3.74 -10.91
N CYS A 107 5.22 -3.69 -10.34
CA CYS A 107 3.97 -3.29 -11.01
C CYS A 107 4.00 -1.84 -11.52
N ILE A 108 4.68 -0.93 -10.82
CA ILE A 108 4.87 0.47 -11.23
C ILE A 108 5.98 0.63 -12.28
N ALA A 109 7.07 -0.14 -12.17
CA ALA A 109 8.22 0.00 -13.06
C ALA A 109 7.87 -0.35 -14.52
N GLY A 110 7.97 0.64 -15.42
CA GLY A 110 7.72 0.47 -16.86
C GLY A 110 8.74 -0.46 -17.56
N GLU A 111 8.46 -0.83 -18.82
CA GLU A 111 9.25 -1.82 -19.55
C GLU A 111 10.74 -1.46 -19.66
N GLN A 112 11.07 -0.19 -19.93
CA GLN A 112 12.47 0.23 -20.03
C GLN A 112 13.19 0.14 -18.68
N ARG A 113 12.52 0.47 -17.58
CA ARG A 113 13.08 0.34 -16.24
C ARG A 113 13.35 -1.11 -15.85
N ARG A 114 12.48 -2.04 -16.26
CA ARG A 114 12.68 -3.48 -16.06
C ARG A 114 13.86 -4.10 -16.84
N LYS A 115 14.57 -3.31 -17.65
CA LYS A 115 15.85 -3.73 -18.24
C LYS A 115 17.05 -3.40 -17.36
N LEU A 116 16.85 -2.67 -16.27
CA LEU A 116 17.88 -2.20 -15.36
C LEU A 116 17.73 -2.90 -14.01
N ARG A 117 18.87 -3.19 -13.38
CA ARG A 117 18.91 -3.61 -11.97
C ARG A 117 18.20 -2.58 -11.09
N ASP A 118 17.39 -3.03 -10.14
CA ASP A 118 16.59 -2.19 -9.24
C ASP A 118 15.80 -1.10 -9.96
N TYR A 119 15.35 -1.41 -11.18
CA TYR A 119 14.60 -0.50 -12.06
C TYR A 119 15.34 0.79 -12.43
N GLY A 120 16.65 0.87 -12.16
CA GLY A 120 17.47 2.08 -12.28
C GLY A 120 17.24 3.11 -11.17
N TYR A 121 16.61 2.73 -10.06
CA TYR A 121 16.52 3.59 -8.88
C TYR A 121 17.89 3.69 -8.19
N TRP A 122 18.16 4.85 -7.62
CA TRP A 122 19.35 5.10 -6.81
C TRP A 122 19.10 4.61 -5.39
N TYR A 123 20.02 3.81 -4.84
CA TYR A 123 20.00 3.46 -3.41
C TYR A 123 20.51 4.63 -2.57
N CYS A 124 19.62 5.26 -1.81
CA CYS A 124 20.01 6.25 -0.82
C CYS A 124 19.96 5.59 0.55
N PRO A 125 21.10 5.37 1.22
CA PRO A 125 21.11 4.83 2.57
C PRO A 125 20.41 5.79 3.54
N ASP A 126 20.16 5.28 4.73
CA ASP A 126 19.61 6.03 5.84
C ASP A 126 20.44 7.30 6.17
N GLY A 127 19.82 8.28 6.84
CA GLY A 127 20.41 9.60 7.09
C GLY A 127 20.11 10.61 5.99
N ARG A 128 18.96 10.48 5.32
CA ARG A 128 18.55 11.38 4.23
C ARG A 128 18.27 12.79 4.72
N THR A 129 18.67 13.78 3.94
CA THR A 129 18.27 15.17 4.18
C THR A 129 16.76 15.34 3.94
N PRO A 130 16.14 16.40 4.48
CA PRO A 130 14.72 16.65 4.21
C PRO A 130 14.37 16.72 2.71
N GLU A 131 15.24 17.28 1.87
CA GLU A 131 15.04 17.34 0.42
C GLU A 131 15.07 15.94 -0.21
N GLN A 132 15.99 15.09 0.23
CA GLN A 132 16.10 13.70 -0.23
C GLN A 132 14.91 12.86 0.23
N GLN A 133 14.44 13.07 1.46
CA GLN A 133 13.25 12.40 1.99
C GLN A 133 11.99 12.78 1.20
N ARG A 134 11.80 14.06 0.86
CA ARG A 134 10.68 14.49 0.00
C ARG A 134 10.71 13.83 -1.38
N ALA A 135 11.89 13.74 -1.98
CA ALA A 135 12.06 13.09 -3.29
C ALA A 135 11.74 11.58 -3.22
N PHE A 136 12.15 10.92 -2.13
CA PHE A 136 11.77 9.53 -1.87
C PHE A 136 10.27 9.36 -1.69
N GLU A 137 9.65 10.11 -0.78
CA GLU A 137 8.21 10.02 -0.54
C GLU A 137 7.41 10.22 -1.84
N GLN A 138 7.85 11.12 -2.72
CA GLN A 138 7.20 11.33 -4.01
C GLN A 138 7.20 10.07 -4.90
N VAL A 139 8.30 9.32 -4.94
CA VAL A 139 8.39 8.10 -5.76
C VAL A 139 7.71 6.89 -5.09
N GLU A 140 7.56 6.92 -3.76
CA GLU A 140 6.95 5.87 -2.96
C GLU A 140 5.42 5.92 -2.89
N VAL A 141 4.78 7.06 -3.25
CA VAL A 141 3.31 7.18 -3.17
C VAL A 141 2.59 6.06 -3.94
N LYS A 142 3.03 5.77 -5.17
CA LYS A 142 2.36 4.78 -6.03
C LYS A 142 2.66 3.32 -5.63
N PRO A 143 3.93 2.93 -5.38
CA PRO A 143 4.22 1.60 -4.85
C PRO A 143 3.48 1.31 -3.54
N GLN A 144 3.56 2.19 -2.54
CA GLN A 144 2.90 1.94 -1.25
C GLN A 144 1.36 1.98 -1.35
N ALA A 145 0.80 2.69 -2.32
CA ALA A 145 -0.64 2.64 -2.59
C ALA A 145 -1.07 1.26 -3.10
N LEU A 146 -0.30 0.66 -4.03
CA LEU A 146 -0.56 -0.71 -4.48
C LEU A 146 -0.33 -1.73 -3.34
N GLU A 147 0.73 -1.55 -2.56
CA GLU A 147 1.03 -2.41 -1.41
C GLU A 147 -0.13 -2.44 -0.42
N TRP A 148 -0.72 -1.27 -0.11
CA TRP A 148 -1.87 -1.19 0.77
C TRP A 148 -3.09 -1.92 0.19
N LEU A 149 -3.39 -1.75 -1.10
CA LEU A 149 -4.50 -2.48 -1.74
C LEU A 149 -4.27 -4.00 -1.73
N PHE A 150 -3.04 -4.45 -1.99
CA PHE A 150 -2.71 -5.87 -1.93
C PHE A 150 -2.79 -6.41 -0.49
N ALA A 151 -2.40 -5.62 0.51
CA ALA A 151 -2.54 -5.98 1.91
C ALA A 151 -4.02 -6.13 2.31
N VAL A 152 -4.89 -5.21 1.88
CA VAL A 152 -6.35 -5.33 2.08
C VAL A 152 -6.88 -6.61 1.43
N ALA A 153 -6.55 -6.87 0.15
CA ALA A 153 -6.96 -8.07 -0.56
C ALA A 153 -6.45 -9.36 0.11
N SER A 154 -5.30 -9.30 0.78
CA SER A 154 -4.69 -10.44 1.45
C SER A 154 -5.07 -10.55 2.93
N LYS A 155 -5.97 -9.69 3.44
CA LYS A 155 -6.31 -9.60 4.87
C LYS A 155 -5.05 -9.44 5.76
N SER A 156 -4.05 -8.72 5.25
CA SER A 156 -2.78 -8.44 5.91
C SER A 156 -2.75 -7.02 6.47
N PRO A 157 -2.08 -6.76 7.60
CA PRO A 157 -1.82 -5.39 8.02
C PRO A 157 -0.89 -4.69 7.01
N PHE A 158 -1.08 -3.39 6.84
CA PHE A 158 -0.22 -2.49 6.10
C PHE A 158 0.37 -1.43 7.03
N HIS A 159 1.66 -1.16 6.89
CA HIS A 159 2.36 -0.11 7.61
C HIS A 159 3.02 0.82 6.61
N ILE A 160 2.86 2.13 6.81
CA ILE A 160 3.55 3.12 5.98
C ILE A 160 5.06 2.99 6.22
N SER A 161 5.85 2.97 5.15
CA SER A 161 7.31 2.90 5.25
C SER A 161 7.92 4.23 4.84
N VAL A 162 8.58 4.90 5.78
CA VAL A 162 9.31 6.15 5.52
C VAL A 162 10.80 5.92 5.30
N ASP A 163 11.30 4.73 5.68
CA ASP A 163 12.63 4.17 5.44
C ASP A 163 13.84 5.04 5.86
N ASN A 164 13.71 5.85 6.92
CA ASN A 164 14.73 6.85 7.31
C ASN A 164 14.94 6.88 8.84
N LEU A 165 15.46 5.79 9.43
CA LEU A 165 15.60 5.65 10.88
C LEU A 165 16.66 6.61 11.47
N ASP A 166 17.78 6.78 10.79
CA ASP A 166 18.92 7.63 11.20
C ASP A 166 18.79 9.09 10.73
N GLY A 167 17.90 9.37 9.77
CA GLY A 167 17.66 10.72 9.23
C GLY A 167 16.53 11.51 9.90
N GLY A 168 15.98 11.01 11.01
CA GLY A 168 14.90 11.66 11.77
C GLY A 168 13.48 11.31 11.31
N GLY A 169 13.31 10.26 10.47
CA GLY A 169 12.01 9.78 10.01
C GLY A 169 11.42 10.59 8.85
N ALA A 170 10.10 10.49 8.68
CA ALA A 170 9.37 11.35 7.73
C ALA A 170 9.26 12.78 8.27
N ILE A 171 9.30 13.73 7.35
CA ILE A 171 9.08 15.16 7.66
C ILE A 171 7.60 15.40 8.02
N ASP A 172 6.71 14.68 7.36
CA ASP A 172 5.26 14.70 7.55
C ASP A 172 4.68 13.31 7.23
N GLU A 173 4.82 12.38 8.17
CA GLU A 173 4.33 11.00 8.00
C GLU A 173 2.81 10.96 7.74
N ALA A 174 2.04 11.81 8.43
CA ALA A 174 0.59 11.87 8.28
C ALA A 174 0.18 12.34 6.88
N GLY A 175 0.86 13.36 6.35
CA GLY A 175 0.67 13.82 4.98
C GLY A 175 1.11 12.79 3.94
N PHE A 176 2.23 12.10 4.16
CA PHE A 176 2.67 11.02 3.27
C PHE A 176 1.66 9.87 3.23
N ARG A 177 1.23 9.38 4.40
CA ARG A 177 0.18 8.37 4.52
C ARG A 177 -1.11 8.79 3.83
N ARG A 178 -1.51 10.06 3.93
CA ARG A 178 -2.69 10.60 3.24
C ARG A 178 -2.53 10.53 1.72
N ARG A 179 -1.39 10.95 1.17
CA ARG A 179 -1.13 10.87 -0.28
C ARG A 179 -1.15 9.44 -0.79
N VAL A 180 -0.61 8.49 -0.02
CA VAL A 180 -0.68 7.05 -0.33
C VAL A 180 -2.13 6.56 -0.34
N TYR A 181 -2.91 6.90 0.68
CA TYR A 181 -4.34 6.54 0.75
C TYR A 181 -5.14 7.14 -0.42
N GLU A 182 -4.96 8.42 -0.72
CA GLU A 182 -5.62 9.10 -1.83
C GLU A 182 -5.27 8.45 -3.18
N GLN A 183 -4.01 8.07 -3.38
CA GLN A 183 -3.58 7.34 -4.57
C GLN A 183 -4.19 5.94 -4.66
N ALA A 184 -4.34 5.22 -3.53
CA ALA A 184 -5.00 3.93 -3.49
C ALA A 184 -6.50 4.05 -3.82
N CYS A 185 -7.18 5.07 -3.29
CA CYS A 185 -8.56 5.39 -3.65
C CYS A 185 -8.70 5.72 -5.13
N TYR A 186 -7.80 6.55 -5.66
CA TYR A 186 -7.77 6.88 -7.08
C TYR A 186 -7.67 5.62 -7.96
N TYR A 187 -6.80 4.67 -7.60
CA TYR A 187 -6.68 3.41 -8.33
C TYR A 187 -7.95 2.58 -8.33
N LEU A 188 -8.64 2.47 -7.19
CA LEU A 188 -9.92 1.76 -7.11
C LEU A 188 -11.01 2.42 -7.97
N ASP A 189 -11.00 3.75 -8.08
CA ASP A 189 -12.04 4.48 -8.82
C ASP A 189 -11.75 4.59 -10.33
N HIS A 190 -10.48 4.64 -10.73
CA HIS A 190 -10.05 4.93 -12.12
C HIS A 190 -9.35 3.75 -12.81
N GLY A 191 -9.09 2.66 -12.08
CA GLY A 191 -8.40 1.48 -12.57
C GLY A 191 -6.92 1.42 -12.14
N LEU A 192 -6.42 0.19 -12.00
CA LEU A 192 -5.03 -0.09 -11.65
C LEU A 192 -4.17 -0.25 -12.91
N PRO A 193 -2.84 -0.11 -12.80
CA PRO A 193 -1.93 -0.60 -13.84
C PRO A 193 -2.22 -2.08 -14.15
N PRO A 194 -2.20 -2.53 -15.43
CA PRO A 194 -2.70 -3.86 -15.81
C PRO A 194 -2.10 -5.06 -15.06
N ARG A 195 -0.82 -4.96 -14.66
CA ARG A 195 -0.15 -6.00 -13.86
C ARG A 195 -0.63 -6.01 -12.41
N ALA A 196 -0.84 -4.83 -11.83
CA ALA A 196 -1.37 -4.69 -10.49
C ALA A 196 -2.83 -5.15 -10.42
N GLU A 197 -3.64 -4.86 -11.44
CA GLU A 197 -5.02 -5.34 -11.54
C GLU A 197 -5.10 -6.88 -11.56
N GLN A 198 -4.28 -7.53 -12.40
CA GLN A 198 -4.19 -8.99 -12.45
C GLN A 198 -3.79 -9.60 -11.11
N PHE A 199 -2.79 -9.01 -10.44
CA PHE A 199 -2.34 -9.50 -9.14
C PHE A 199 -3.39 -9.27 -8.04
N LEU A 200 -4.01 -8.09 -7.99
CA LEU A 200 -5.07 -7.79 -7.03
C LEU A 200 -6.24 -8.77 -7.17
N SER A 201 -6.68 -9.06 -8.39
CA SER A 201 -7.74 -10.04 -8.65
C SER A 201 -7.36 -11.43 -8.13
N ALA A 202 -6.13 -11.89 -8.39
CA ALA A 202 -5.68 -13.19 -7.93
C ALA A 202 -5.58 -13.28 -6.39
N LEU A 203 -5.18 -12.20 -5.72
CA LEU A 203 -5.21 -12.12 -4.26
C LEU A 203 -6.64 -12.18 -3.74
N MET A 204 -7.55 -11.42 -4.35
CA MET A 204 -8.96 -11.39 -3.94
C MET A 204 -9.61 -12.77 -4.05
N ASP A 205 -9.35 -13.49 -5.14
CA ASP A 205 -9.84 -14.85 -5.34
C ASP A 205 -9.24 -15.83 -4.33
N HIS A 206 -7.93 -15.72 -4.06
CA HIS A 206 -7.23 -16.63 -3.15
C HIS A 206 -7.64 -16.44 -1.68
N TYR A 207 -7.73 -15.19 -1.21
CA TYR A 207 -8.01 -14.86 0.19
C TYR A 207 -9.51 -14.64 0.46
N GLY A 208 -10.35 -14.71 -0.58
CA GLY A 208 -11.80 -14.52 -0.47
C GLY A 208 -12.14 -13.13 0.05
N THR A 209 -11.60 -12.10 -0.59
CA THR A 209 -11.96 -10.69 -0.36
C THR A 209 -12.73 -10.15 -1.56
N GLY A 210 -13.61 -9.19 -1.32
CA GLY A 210 -14.42 -8.56 -2.35
C GLY A 210 -14.53 -7.05 -2.18
N PRO A 211 -15.38 -6.40 -2.99
CA PRO A 211 -15.66 -4.96 -2.91
C PRO A 211 -15.96 -4.44 -1.50
N GLU A 212 -16.68 -5.23 -0.69
CA GLU A 212 -17.05 -4.88 0.68
C GLU A 212 -15.85 -4.71 1.62
N ASP A 213 -14.76 -5.45 1.39
CA ASP A 213 -13.54 -5.30 2.19
C ASP A 213 -12.86 -3.95 1.93
N PHE A 214 -12.86 -3.49 0.66
CA PHE A 214 -12.32 -2.18 0.29
C PHE A 214 -13.22 -1.03 0.76
N LEU A 215 -14.55 -1.20 0.73
CA LEU A 215 -15.48 -0.22 1.30
C LEU A 215 -15.23 -0.05 2.80
N ARG A 216 -15.15 -1.17 3.54
CA ARG A 216 -14.84 -1.17 4.97
C ARG A 216 -13.48 -0.53 5.27
N TRP A 217 -12.48 -0.82 4.45
CA TRP A 217 -11.16 -0.21 4.57
C TRP A 217 -11.22 1.32 4.43
N ARG A 218 -11.97 1.86 3.44
CA ARG A 218 -12.18 3.31 3.29
C ARG A 218 -12.88 3.90 4.51
N GLU A 219 -13.94 3.27 5.00
CA GLU A 219 -14.69 3.72 6.19
C GLU A 219 -13.80 3.77 7.44
N GLN A 220 -13.00 2.72 7.67
CA GLN A 220 -12.08 2.65 8.80
C GLN A 220 -11.05 3.78 8.74
N TYR A 221 -10.49 4.07 7.56
CA TYR A 221 -9.55 5.18 7.40
C TYR A 221 -10.20 6.54 7.71
N HIS A 222 -11.45 6.77 7.27
CA HIS A 222 -12.19 7.99 7.57
C HIS A 222 -12.54 8.14 9.05
N CYS A 223 -12.89 7.06 9.76
CA CYS A 223 -13.14 7.11 11.20
C CYS A 223 -11.86 7.49 11.98
N LEU A 224 -10.72 6.89 11.60
CA LEU A 224 -9.43 7.16 12.25
C LEU A 224 -8.94 8.59 11.99
N THR A 225 -9.11 9.08 10.76
CA THR A 225 -8.64 10.43 10.38
C THR A 225 -9.63 11.53 10.72
N GLY A 226 -10.93 11.26 10.69
CA GLY A 226 -12.01 12.19 11.05
C GLY A 226 -11.99 12.59 12.52
N ASN A 227 -11.65 11.66 13.42
CA ASN A 227 -11.41 11.98 14.83
C ASN A 227 -10.14 12.84 15.05
N HIS A 228 -9.20 12.85 14.09
CA HIS A 228 -7.99 13.68 14.14
C HIS A 228 -8.18 15.05 13.50
N MET A 229 -9.03 15.17 12.46
CA MET A 229 -9.31 16.42 11.74
C MET A 229 -10.32 17.34 12.45
N ALA A 230 -11.10 16.82 13.42
CA ALA A 230 -11.96 17.66 14.26
C ALA A 230 -11.17 18.68 15.12
N GLY A 231 -9.84 18.55 15.21
CA GLY A 231 -8.96 19.49 15.91
C GLY A 231 -8.24 20.53 15.02
N THR A 232 -8.29 20.43 13.69
CA THR A 232 -7.48 21.31 12.80
C THR A 232 -8.17 21.59 11.47
N ALA A 233 -9.31 22.28 11.51
CA ALA A 233 -9.89 22.88 10.31
C ALA A 233 -9.19 24.22 9.97
N GLN A 234 -8.17 24.19 9.13
CA GLN A 234 -7.80 25.35 8.31
C GLN A 234 -7.90 25.01 6.83
N HIS A 235 -8.62 25.87 6.12
CA HIS A 235 -8.82 25.89 4.68
C HIS A 235 -7.54 25.60 3.90
N PHE A 236 -7.61 24.66 2.96
CA PHE A 236 -6.70 24.67 1.81
C PHE A 236 -7.52 24.65 0.51
N THR A 237 -7.34 25.73 -0.24
CA THR A 237 -7.88 25.95 -1.58
C THR A 237 -7.17 25.04 -2.58
N THR A 238 -7.94 24.49 -3.50
CA THR A 238 -7.50 23.66 -4.61
C THR A 238 -6.49 24.37 -5.51
N VAL A 239 -5.42 23.66 -5.89
CA VAL A 239 -4.65 24.00 -7.09
C VAL A 239 -4.60 22.76 -7.98
N SER A 240 -5.39 22.86 -9.05
CA SER A 240 -5.38 22.03 -10.24
C SER A 240 -4.14 22.33 -11.09
N GLU A 241 -3.70 21.34 -11.87
CA GLU A 241 -2.73 21.38 -12.99
C GLU A 241 -1.23 21.29 -12.64
N ALA A 242 -0.64 20.10 -12.85
CA ALA A 242 0.46 19.90 -13.81
C ALA A 242 0.96 18.44 -13.83
N TYR A 243 1.41 18.02 -15.01
CA TYR A 243 2.18 16.81 -15.38
C TYR A 243 1.46 15.66 -16.09
N ASP A 244 0.95 15.98 -17.29
CA ASP A 244 1.22 15.14 -18.46
C ASP A 244 2.61 15.50 -19.00
N ALA A 245 3.57 14.57 -18.92
CA ALA A 245 4.68 14.36 -19.86
C ALA A 245 5.79 13.46 -19.27
N ILE A 246 5.53 12.17 -19.07
CA ILE A 246 6.54 11.10 -19.26
C ILE A 246 5.79 9.81 -19.63
N SER A 247 5.68 9.53 -20.92
CA SER A 247 5.32 8.22 -21.49
C SER A 247 6.26 7.95 -22.67
#